data_AF-A0A146GAD9-F1
#
_entry.id   AF-A0A146GAD9-F1
#
_cell.length_a   1.000
_cell.length_b   1.000
_cell.length_c   1.000
_cell.angle_alpha   90.00
_cell.angle_beta   90.00
_cell.angle_gamma   90.00
#
_symmetry.space_group_name_H-M   'P 1'
#
loop_
_entity.id
_entity.type
_entity.pdbx_description
1 polymer ?
#
loop_
_entity_poly.entity_id
_entity_poly.type
_entity_poly.pdbx_seq_one_letter_code
_entity_poly.pdbx_strand_id
1 'polypeptide(L)'
;MISNLLRFIRFSHTIFALPFAVGAMVVAADGFPSLRVMVCILLAMVFARTAAMTFNRIADWEIDKRNPRTVGRHRLVPKGVAIATCAVSSLAFIGVTAFLNPLCLALSPAALAVILGYSYAKRFTHFAQFVLGLALAIAPVGAWLAVTGSFALAPIILAVAVCVWTAGFDTIYATQDYEVDRREGLRSMVTLLGIPGALRLAVLLHLVAWFGLVAFGWAAHLGVVYFAATGLILIPMAYEHILARKGSVDAINQAFFQANAIVGALFVLGTLADRLIS
;
A
#
# COMPACT_ATOMS: atom_id res chain seq x y z
N MET A 1 -1.28 20.70 16.82
CA MET A 1 -2.21 19.56 16.72
C MET A 1 -2.19 18.91 15.32
N ILE A 2 -2.44 19.64 14.24
CA ILE A 2 -2.50 19.09 12.86
C ILE A 2 -1.18 18.41 12.42
N SER A 3 -0.03 19.05 12.65
CA SER A 3 1.29 18.47 12.32
C SER A 3 1.53 17.12 13.02
N ASN A 4 1.11 16.98 14.29
CA ASN A 4 1.23 15.72 15.03
C ASN A 4 0.32 14.65 14.46
N LEU A 5 -0.90 15.01 14.04
CA LEU A 5 -1.82 14.08 13.39
C LEU A 5 -1.27 13.58 12.05
N LEU A 6 -0.73 14.47 11.20
CA LEU A 6 -0.10 14.11 9.92
C LEU A 6 1.10 13.17 10.10
N ARG A 7 1.92 13.40 11.14
CA ARG A 7 3.01 12.49 11.53
C ARG A 7 2.49 11.15 12.05
N PHE A 8 1.41 11.18 12.83
CA PHE A 8 0.77 9.98 13.39
C PHE A 8 0.25 9.04 12.29
N ILE A 9 -0.39 9.61 11.26
CA ILE A 9 -0.92 8.86 10.11
C ILE A 9 0.12 8.56 9.02
N ARG A 10 1.38 9.02 9.16
CA ARG A 10 2.43 8.87 8.14
C ARG A 10 1.93 9.26 6.73
N PHE A 11 1.43 10.48 6.59
CA PHE A 11 0.82 10.97 5.34
C PHE A 11 1.70 10.73 4.10
N SER A 12 3.03 10.84 4.24
CA SER A 12 3.98 10.59 3.16
C SER A 12 3.88 9.19 2.55
N HIS A 13 3.42 8.17 3.29
CA HIS A 13 3.27 6.81 2.79
C HIS A 13 2.02 6.62 1.89
N THR A 14 1.18 7.65 1.74
CA THR A 14 0.05 7.64 0.80
C THR A 14 0.51 7.49 -0.65
N ILE A 15 1.77 7.87 -0.93
CA ILE A 15 2.42 7.72 -2.23
C ILE A 15 2.54 6.27 -2.71
N PHE A 16 2.35 5.26 -1.84
CA PHE A 16 2.44 3.86 -2.24
C PHE A 16 1.14 3.29 -2.82
N ALA A 17 -0.03 3.84 -2.46
CA ALA A 17 -1.32 3.37 -2.96
C ALA A 17 -1.86 4.24 -4.10
N LEU A 18 -1.69 5.55 -3.98
CA LEU A 18 -2.27 6.55 -4.88
C LEU A 18 -1.91 6.32 -6.36
N PRO A 19 -0.64 6.04 -6.74
CA PRO A 19 -0.29 5.85 -8.14
C PRO A 19 -1.04 4.68 -8.79
N PHE A 20 -1.22 3.57 -8.07
CA PHE A 20 -1.91 2.39 -8.57
C PHE A 20 -3.42 2.59 -8.69
N ALA A 21 -4.02 3.29 -7.73
CA ALA A 21 -5.43 3.69 -7.83
C ALA A 21 -5.67 4.64 -9.03
N VAL A 22 -4.80 5.63 -9.23
CA VAL A 22 -4.90 6.57 -10.35
C VAL A 22 -4.70 5.87 -11.70
N GLY A 23 -3.68 5.01 -11.82
CA GLY A 23 -3.45 4.25 -13.05
C GLY A 23 -4.62 3.32 -13.38
N ALA A 24 -5.16 2.60 -12.39
CA ALA A 24 -6.35 1.76 -12.56
C ALA A 24 -7.58 2.58 -12.95
N MET A 25 -7.80 3.72 -12.30
CA MET A 25 -8.90 4.65 -12.61
C MET A 25 -8.83 5.15 -14.04
N VAL A 26 -7.64 5.56 -14.52
CA VAL A 26 -7.50 6.10 -15.88
C VAL A 26 -7.68 5.03 -16.95
N VAL A 27 -7.12 3.84 -16.72
CA VAL A 27 -7.33 2.70 -17.63
C VAL A 27 -8.80 2.29 -17.66
N ALA A 28 -9.46 2.26 -16.50
CA ALA A 28 -10.88 1.91 -16.39
C ALA A 28 -11.80 2.91 -17.10
N ALA A 29 -11.43 4.18 -17.13
CA ALA A 29 -12.21 5.25 -17.74
C ALA A 29 -11.89 5.46 -19.23
N ASP A 30 -10.87 4.79 -19.74
CA ASP A 30 -10.25 5.08 -21.04
C ASP A 30 -9.89 6.58 -21.19
N GLY A 31 -9.20 7.11 -20.18
CA GLY A 31 -8.92 8.54 -20.03
C GLY A 31 -9.22 9.01 -18.60
N PHE A 32 -9.81 10.19 -18.44
CA PHE A 32 -10.20 10.68 -17.11
C PHE A 32 -11.70 10.50 -16.87
N PRO A 33 -12.12 9.89 -15.75
CA PRO A 33 -13.53 9.85 -15.39
C PRO A 33 -14.01 11.24 -14.96
N SER A 34 -15.31 11.39 -14.73
CA SER A 34 -15.87 12.66 -14.24
C SER A 34 -15.15 13.16 -12.97
N LEU A 35 -15.02 14.49 -12.83
CA LEU A 35 -14.37 15.11 -11.67
C LEU A 35 -14.98 14.62 -10.34
N ARG A 36 -16.30 14.38 -10.31
CA ARG A 36 -17.00 13.81 -9.16
C ARG A 36 -16.41 12.45 -8.76
N VAL A 37 -16.27 11.52 -9.71
CA VAL A 37 -15.71 10.18 -9.45
C VAL A 37 -14.26 10.29 -8.98
N MET A 38 -13.45 11.13 -9.62
CA MET A 38 -12.06 11.36 -9.21
C MET A 38 -11.97 11.87 -7.76
N VAL A 39 -12.76 12.89 -7.41
CA VAL A 39 -12.79 13.45 -6.05
C VAL A 39 -13.26 12.41 -5.04
N CYS A 40 -14.30 11.63 -5.36
CA CYS A 40 -14.76 10.55 -4.48
C CYS A 40 -13.71 9.46 -4.29
N ILE A 41 -12.98 9.03 -5.34
CA ILE A 41 -11.88 8.06 -5.21
C ILE A 41 -10.79 8.61 -4.30
N LEU A 42 -10.36 9.86 -4.52
CA LEU A 42 -9.32 10.49 -3.70
C LEU A 42 -9.74 10.59 -2.23
N LEU A 43 -10.99 11.03 -1.96
CA LEU A 43 -11.53 11.08 -0.60
C LEU A 43 -11.60 9.69 0.04
N ALA A 44 -12.08 8.69 -0.70
CA ALA A 44 -12.14 7.31 -0.22
C ALA A 44 -10.75 6.81 0.18
N MET A 45 -9.72 7.05 -0.63
CA MET A 45 -8.36 6.66 -0.27
C MET A 45 -7.83 7.40 0.96
N VAL A 46 -8.08 8.72 1.08
CA VAL A 46 -7.65 9.51 2.24
C VAL A 46 -8.31 8.96 3.51
N PHE A 47 -9.61 8.70 3.48
CA PHE A 47 -10.35 8.16 4.61
C PHE A 47 -9.92 6.73 4.97
N ALA A 48 -9.82 5.84 3.98
CA ALA A 48 -9.34 4.47 4.18
C ALA A 48 -7.93 4.45 4.77
N ARG A 49 -7.02 5.27 4.24
CA ARG A 49 -5.64 5.35 4.74
C ARG A 49 -5.58 5.90 6.16
N THR A 50 -6.37 6.93 6.44
CA THR A 50 -6.45 7.52 7.79
C THR A 50 -6.98 6.50 8.80
N ALA A 51 -8.03 5.75 8.44
CA ALA A 51 -8.56 4.67 9.26
C ALA A 51 -7.51 3.56 9.48
N ALA A 52 -6.87 3.08 8.40
CA ALA A 52 -5.83 2.05 8.45
C ALA A 52 -4.67 2.41 9.39
N MET A 53 -4.17 3.63 9.27
CA MET A 53 -2.99 4.10 10.01
C MET A 53 -3.33 4.38 11.47
N THR A 54 -4.49 4.99 11.74
CA THR A 54 -4.94 5.22 13.12
C THR A 54 -5.23 3.90 13.82
N PHE A 55 -5.89 2.97 13.15
CA PHE A 55 -6.16 1.64 13.70
C PHE A 55 -4.88 0.86 13.97
N ASN A 56 -3.90 0.88 13.07
CA ASN A 56 -2.60 0.25 13.33
C ASN A 56 -1.95 0.78 14.61
N ARG A 57 -1.97 2.10 14.83
CA ARG A 57 -1.43 2.72 16.05
C ARG A 57 -2.21 2.30 17.29
N ILE A 58 -3.53 2.17 17.20
CA ILE A 58 -4.40 1.72 18.30
C ILE A 58 -4.13 0.25 18.62
N ALA A 59 -4.06 -0.60 17.60
CA ALA A 59 -3.83 -2.03 17.75
C ALA A 59 -2.48 -2.28 18.42
N ASP A 60 -1.43 -1.60 17.97
CA ASP A 60 -0.05 -1.81 18.45
C ASP A 60 0.31 -0.89 19.62
N TRP A 61 -0.65 -0.20 20.26
CA TRP A 61 -0.40 0.88 21.22
C TRP A 61 0.57 0.52 22.35
N GLU A 62 0.40 -0.65 22.97
CA GLU A 62 1.26 -1.11 24.07
C GLU A 62 2.58 -1.73 23.59
N ILE A 63 2.58 -2.31 22.39
CA ILE A 63 3.79 -2.88 21.76
C ILE A 63 4.71 -1.74 21.32
N ASP A 64 4.15 -0.71 20.69
CA ASP A 64 4.87 0.47 20.21
C ASP A 64 5.55 1.23 21.37
N LYS A 65 5.03 1.14 22.61
CA LYS A 65 5.68 1.71 23.82
C LYS A 65 6.94 0.96 24.25
N ARG A 66 7.05 -0.33 23.93
CA ARG A 66 8.20 -1.17 24.30
C ARG A 66 9.28 -1.23 23.22
N ASN A 67 8.95 -0.87 21.98
CA ASN A 67 9.91 -0.85 20.88
C ASN A 67 10.68 0.50 20.84
N PRO A 68 12.03 0.50 20.95
CA PRO A 68 12.86 1.72 20.94
C PRO A 68 12.64 2.63 19.71
N ARG A 69 12.33 2.03 18.55
CA ARG A 69 12.08 2.76 17.29
C ARG A 69 10.74 3.51 17.29
N THR A 70 9.80 3.10 18.13
CA THR A 70 8.40 3.52 18.05
C THR A 70 7.87 4.14 19.34
N VAL A 71 8.66 4.13 20.42
CA VAL A 71 8.28 4.57 21.77
C VAL A 71 7.68 5.98 21.82
N GLY A 72 8.03 6.88 20.89
CA GLY A 72 7.47 8.24 20.84
C GLY A 72 6.06 8.35 20.24
N ARG A 73 5.55 7.32 19.55
CA ARG A 73 4.32 7.44 18.73
C ARG A 73 3.06 7.69 19.54
N HIS A 74 2.91 7.05 20.69
CA HIS A 74 1.75 7.21 21.58
C HIS A 74 1.61 8.63 22.17
N ARG A 75 2.70 9.42 22.14
CA ARG A 75 2.72 10.80 22.65
C ARG A 75 2.26 11.83 21.62
N LEU A 76 2.14 11.44 20.35
CA LEU A 76 1.76 12.36 19.28
C LEU A 76 0.31 12.80 19.38
N VAL A 77 -0.59 11.87 19.74
CA VAL A 77 -2.04 12.05 19.76
C VAL A 77 -2.62 11.26 20.94
N PRO A 78 -3.57 11.80 21.73
CA PRO A 78 -4.26 11.04 22.78
C PRO A 78 -5.02 9.82 22.21
N LYS A 79 -5.07 8.71 22.96
CA LYS A 79 -5.73 7.47 22.49
C LYS A 79 -7.20 7.68 22.10
N GLY A 80 -7.95 8.50 22.85
CA GLY A 80 -9.34 8.84 22.52
C GLY A 80 -9.47 9.56 21.17
N VAL A 81 -8.55 10.48 20.86
CA VAL A 81 -8.52 11.18 19.55
C VAL A 81 -8.18 10.20 18.43
N ALA A 82 -7.26 9.27 18.66
CA ALA A 82 -6.95 8.22 17.67
C ALA A 82 -8.18 7.35 17.36
N ILE A 83 -8.92 6.91 18.39
CA ILE A 83 -10.14 6.11 18.25
C ILE A 83 -11.21 6.90 17.48
N ALA A 84 -11.46 8.15 17.86
CA ALA A 84 -12.41 9.02 17.18
C ALA A 84 -12.03 9.23 15.71
N THR A 85 -10.74 9.48 15.43
CA THR A 85 -10.25 9.63 14.05
C THR A 85 -10.46 8.37 13.23
N CYS A 86 -10.19 7.19 13.81
CA CYS A 86 -10.43 5.91 13.15
C CYS A 86 -11.91 5.70 12.82
N ALA A 87 -12.79 5.95 13.78
CA ALA A 87 -14.24 5.79 13.62
C ALA A 87 -14.80 6.76 12.57
N VAL A 88 -14.50 8.06 12.69
CA VAL A 88 -14.93 9.09 11.74
C VAL A 88 -14.41 8.81 10.33
N SER A 89 -13.14 8.42 10.19
CA SER A 89 -12.57 8.10 8.87
C SER A 89 -13.19 6.85 8.26
N SER A 90 -13.53 5.84 9.08
CA SER A 90 -14.20 4.63 8.60
C SER A 90 -15.62 4.92 8.11
N LEU A 91 -16.38 5.72 8.87
CA LEU A 91 -17.72 6.16 8.47
C LEU A 91 -17.67 7.06 7.23
N ALA A 92 -16.71 7.97 7.15
CA ALA A 92 -16.52 8.84 5.99
C ALA A 92 -16.13 8.04 4.75
N PHE A 93 -15.29 7.00 4.87
CA PHE A 93 -14.98 6.08 3.77
C PHE A 93 -16.26 5.41 3.23
N ILE A 94 -17.06 4.79 4.09
CA ILE A 94 -18.33 4.17 3.70
C ILE A 94 -19.26 5.21 3.06
N GLY A 95 -19.41 6.38 3.69
CA GLY A 95 -20.24 7.47 3.18
C GLY A 95 -19.83 7.92 1.77
N VAL A 96 -18.53 8.07 1.51
CA VAL A 96 -18.02 8.43 0.17
C VAL A 96 -18.31 7.34 -0.86
N THR A 97 -18.20 6.06 -0.50
CA THR A 97 -18.49 4.96 -1.45
C THR A 97 -19.95 4.94 -1.92
N ALA A 98 -20.89 5.45 -1.12
CA ALA A 98 -22.29 5.62 -1.54
C ALA A 98 -22.45 6.62 -2.70
N PHE A 99 -21.53 7.58 -2.86
CA PHE A 99 -21.53 8.54 -3.96
C PHE A 99 -20.86 8.01 -5.24
N LEU A 100 -20.23 6.83 -5.19
CA LEU A 100 -19.60 6.17 -6.34
C LEU A 100 -20.63 5.30 -7.07
N ASN A 101 -20.97 4.14 -6.50
CA ASN A 101 -21.98 3.22 -7.03
C ASN A 101 -22.38 2.16 -5.98
N PRO A 102 -23.48 1.42 -6.18
CA PRO A 102 -23.96 0.42 -5.20
C PRO A 102 -22.95 -0.70 -4.91
N LEU A 103 -22.15 -1.11 -5.89
CA LEU A 103 -21.15 -2.16 -5.71
C LEU A 103 -20.03 -1.70 -4.77
N CYS A 104 -19.50 -0.48 -4.95
CA CYS A 104 -18.52 0.11 -4.05
C CYS A 104 -19.06 0.23 -2.61
N LEU A 105 -20.31 0.68 -2.46
CA LEU A 105 -20.95 0.77 -1.14
C LEU A 105 -21.07 -0.61 -0.47
N ALA A 106 -21.55 -1.61 -1.20
CA ALA A 106 -21.73 -2.97 -0.70
C ALA A 106 -20.39 -3.61 -0.27
N LEU A 107 -19.31 -3.34 -1.00
CA LEU A 107 -17.97 -3.87 -0.70
C LEU A 107 -17.21 -3.07 0.35
N SER A 108 -17.63 -1.83 0.65
CA SER A 108 -16.92 -0.94 1.58
C SER A 108 -16.70 -1.52 2.99
N PRO A 109 -17.64 -2.27 3.61
CA PRO A 109 -17.40 -2.87 4.93
C PRO A 109 -16.35 -3.99 4.86
N ALA A 110 -16.38 -4.80 3.79
CA ALA A 110 -15.39 -5.86 3.57
C ALA A 110 -13.99 -5.27 3.31
N ALA A 111 -13.91 -4.19 2.52
CA ALA A 111 -12.67 -3.46 2.31
C ALA A 111 -12.10 -2.91 3.62
N LEU A 112 -12.92 -2.28 4.47
CA LEU A 112 -12.49 -1.83 5.79
C LEU A 112 -12.03 -2.98 6.69
N ALA A 113 -12.73 -4.11 6.69
CA ALA A 113 -12.33 -5.27 7.50
C ALA A 113 -10.89 -5.71 7.18
N VAL A 114 -10.52 -5.77 5.90
CA VAL A 114 -9.15 -6.08 5.47
C VAL A 114 -8.17 -4.95 5.85
N ILE A 115 -8.53 -3.70 5.54
CA ILE A 115 -7.70 -2.51 5.76
C ILE A 115 -7.44 -2.23 7.24
N LEU A 116 -8.33 -2.61 8.15
CA LEU A 116 -8.11 -2.52 9.59
C LEU A 116 -7.44 -3.80 10.11
N GLY A 117 -7.92 -4.96 9.62
CA GLY A 117 -7.49 -6.30 10.05
C GLY A 117 -6.01 -6.58 9.87
N TYR A 118 -5.33 -6.00 8.88
CA TYR A 118 -3.89 -6.24 8.68
C TYR A 118 -3.06 -5.89 9.93
N SER A 119 -3.52 -4.95 10.76
CA SER A 119 -2.83 -4.51 11.98
C SER A 119 -2.65 -5.63 13.00
N TYR A 120 -3.48 -6.68 12.93
CA TYR A 120 -3.38 -7.83 13.80
C TYR A 120 -2.60 -9.00 13.20
N ALA A 121 -2.26 -8.95 11.91
CA ALA A 121 -1.74 -10.12 11.18
C ALA A 121 -0.47 -10.71 11.83
N LYS A 122 0.44 -9.85 12.32
CA LYS A 122 1.68 -10.28 13.00
C LYS A 122 1.45 -11.14 14.25
N ARG A 123 0.26 -11.11 14.85
CA ARG A 123 -0.07 -11.91 16.05
C ARG A 123 -0.45 -13.34 15.72
N PHE A 124 -0.84 -13.60 14.47
CA PHE A 124 -1.46 -14.87 14.07
C PHE A 124 -0.70 -15.56 12.93
N THR A 125 -0.01 -14.83 12.05
CA THR A 125 0.61 -15.39 10.84
C THR A 125 1.99 -14.82 10.54
N HIS A 126 2.89 -15.66 9.99
CA HIS A 126 4.17 -15.22 9.43
C HIS A 126 4.00 -14.47 8.10
N PHE A 127 2.83 -14.54 7.47
CA PHE A 127 2.53 -13.89 6.19
C PHE A 127 1.93 -12.49 6.36
N ALA A 128 2.22 -11.81 7.46
CA ALA A 128 1.65 -10.50 7.78
C ALA A 128 1.87 -9.45 6.67
N GLN A 129 3.03 -9.50 5.98
CA GLN A 129 3.32 -8.59 4.88
C GLN A 129 2.43 -8.82 3.65
N PHE A 130 1.96 -10.05 3.41
CA PHE A 130 0.96 -10.31 2.36
C PHE A 130 -0.43 -9.79 2.75
N VAL A 131 -0.78 -9.82 4.04
CA VAL A 131 -2.05 -9.23 4.52
C VAL A 131 -2.01 -7.71 4.38
N LEU A 132 -0.87 -7.08 4.66
CA LEU A 132 -0.64 -5.66 4.36
C LEU A 132 -0.71 -5.38 2.84
N GLY A 133 -0.09 -6.25 2.03
CA GLY A 133 -0.16 -6.16 0.57
C GLY A 133 -1.57 -6.24 0.04
N LEU A 134 -2.40 -7.14 0.59
CA LEU A 134 -3.81 -7.24 0.25
C LEU A 134 -4.58 -5.96 0.61
N ALA A 135 -4.29 -5.35 1.77
CA ALA A 135 -4.89 -4.08 2.14
C ALA A 135 -4.55 -2.94 1.16
N LEU A 136 -3.32 -2.92 0.63
CA LEU A 136 -2.91 -1.93 -0.39
C LEU A 136 -3.52 -2.24 -1.77
N ALA A 137 -3.62 -3.53 -2.12
CA ALA A 137 -4.15 -4.02 -3.38
C ALA A 137 -5.65 -3.73 -3.57
N ILE A 138 -6.39 -3.44 -2.50
CA ILE A 138 -7.77 -2.95 -2.58
C ILE A 138 -7.85 -1.60 -3.34
N ALA A 139 -6.82 -0.76 -3.28
CA ALA A 139 -6.84 0.57 -3.90
C ALA A 139 -7.05 0.55 -5.43
N PRO A 140 -6.24 -0.17 -6.24
CA PRO A 140 -6.48 -0.25 -7.68
C PRO A 140 -7.81 -0.93 -8.04
N VAL A 141 -8.23 -1.97 -7.32
CA VAL A 141 -9.53 -2.63 -7.56
C VAL A 141 -10.68 -1.68 -7.26
N GLY A 142 -10.66 -1.03 -6.10
CA GLY A 142 -11.67 -0.07 -5.69
C GLY A 142 -11.79 1.10 -6.65
N ALA A 143 -10.66 1.62 -7.15
CA ALA A 143 -10.66 2.69 -8.16
C ALA A 143 -11.25 2.24 -9.49
N TRP A 144 -10.98 1.00 -9.93
CA TRP A 144 -11.60 0.43 -11.13
C TRP A 144 -13.11 0.25 -10.96
N LEU A 145 -13.54 -0.33 -9.84
CA LEU A 145 -14.95 -0.53 -9.52
C LEU A 145 -15.70 0.80 -9.41
N ALA A 146 -15.04 1.84 -8.88
CA ALA A 146 -15.61 3.18 -8.76
C ALA A 146 -15.97 3.79 -10.13
N VAL A 147 -15.19 3.49 -11.16
CA VAL A 147 -15.40 3.97 -12.53
C VAL A 147 -16.38 3.08 -13.29
N THR A 148 -16.20 1.76 -13.25
CA THR A 148 -16.89 0.83 -14.16
C THR A 148 -18.10 0.14 -13.54
N GLY A 149 -18.21 0.13 -12.21
CA GLY A 149 -19.23 -0.65 -11.50
C GLY A 149 -19.12 -2.17 -11.70
N SER A 150 -18.02 -2.69 -12.24
CA SER A 150 -17.87 -4.10 -12.60
C SER A 150 -16.45 -4.62 -12.43
N PHE A 151 -16.31 -5.91 -12.16
CA PHE A 151 -15.02 -6.57 -12.07
C PHE A 151 -14.42 -6.81 -13.44
N ALA A 152 -13.09 -6.68 -13.54
CA ALA A 152 -12.33 -7.00 -14.74
C ALA A 152 -11.02 -7.70 -14.37
N LEU A 153 -10.40 -8.35 -15.34
CA LEU A 153 -9.15 -9.08 -15.13
C LEU A 153 -7.96 -8.13 -14.88
N ALA A 154 -7.88 -7.02 -15.61
CA ALA A 154 -6.80 -6.03 -15.48
C ALA A 154 -6.59 -5.52 -14.03
N PRO A 155 -7.60 -4.99 -13.30
CA PRO A 155 -7.41 -4.54 -11.93
C PRO A 155 -7.08 -5.67 -10.95
N ILE A 156 -7.49 -6.91 -11.21
CA ILE A 156 -7.13 -8.09 -10.40
C ILE A 156 -5.64 -8.40 -10.57
N ILE A 157 -5.14 -8.42 -11.80
CA ILE A 157 -3.70 -8.63 -12.08
C ILE A 157 -2.88 -7.53 -11.40
N LEU A 158 -3.29 -6.27 -11.52
CA LEU A 158 -2.65 -5.16 -10.85
C LEU A 158 -2.66 -5.30 -9.33
N ALA A 159 -3.79 -5.74 -8.76
CA ALA A 159 -3.92 -6.00 -7.33
C ALA A 159 -2.93 -7.07 -6.84
N VAL A 160 -2.77 -8.15 -7.59
CA VAL A 160 -1.77 -9.19 -7.28
C VAL A 160 -0.36 -8.62 -7.35
N ALA A 161 -0.03 -7.87 -8.39
CA ALA A 161 1.28 -7.22 -8.53
C ALA A 161 1.58 -6.28 -7.35
N VAL A 162 0.63 -5.43 -6.98
CA VAL A 162 0.73 -4.51 -5.83
C VAL A 162 0.86 -5.26 -4.51
N CYS A 163 0.09 -6.33 -4.31
CA CYS A 163 0.14 -7.15 -3.10
C CYS A 163 1.52 -7.77 -2.91
N VAL A 164 2.07 -8.39 -3.96
CA VAL A 164 3.37 -9.05 -3.93
C VAL A 164 4.50 -8.03 -3.81
N TRP A 165 4.42 -6.90 -4.52
CA TRP A 165 5.37 -5.79 -4.38
C TRP A 165 5.41 -5.26 -2.94
N THR A 166 4.22 -5.04 -2.35
CA THR A 166 4.10 -4.60 -0.96
C THR A 166 4.68 -5.61 0.01
N ALA A 167 4.42 -6.89 -0.20
CA ALA A 167 4.99 -7.94 0.61
C ALA A 167 6.54 -7.95 0.52
N GLY A 168 7.10 -7.67 -0.66
CA GLY A 168 8.54 -7.56 -0.89
C GLY A 168 9.18 -6.41 -0.10
N PHE A 169 8.76 -5.17 -0.33
CA PHE A 169 9.38 -4.03 0.33
C PHE A 169 9.11 -4.01 1.84
N ASP A 170 7.94 -4.48 2.30
CA ASP A 170 7.63 -4.53 3.73
C ASP A 170 8.43 -5.63 4.43
N THR A 171 8.81 -6.70 3.71
CA THR A 171 9.76 -7.69 4.20
C THR A 171 11.14 -7.08 4.41
N ILE A 172 11.61 -6.23 3.48
CA ILE A 172 12.86 -5.46 3.65
C ILE A 172 12.73 -4.53 4.85
N TYR A 173 11.64 -3.77 4.94
CA TYR A 173 11.41 -2.82 6.02
C TYR A 173 11.38 -3.47 7.40
N ALA A 174 10.72 -4.64 7.50
CA ALA A 174 10.59 -5.40 8.74
C ALA A 174 11.93 -5.97 9.26
N THR A 175 13.00 -5.98 8.46
CA THR A 175 14.34 -6.37 8.96
C THR A 175 14.82 -5.48 10.10
N GLN A 176 14.37 -4.22 10.17
CA GLN A 176 14.70 -3.28 11.25
C GLN A 176 14.14 -3.73 12.61
N ASP A 177 13.03 -4.47 12.62
CA ASP A 177 12.34 -4.87 13.84
C ASP A 177 12.66 -6.34 14.22
N TYR A 178 13.59 -7.02 13.54
CA TYR A 178 13.84 -8.45 13.70
C TYR A 178 14.02 -8.91 15.16
N GLU A 179 14.92 -8.25 15.90
CA GLU A 179 15.21 -8.61 17.30
C GLU A 179 14.02 -8.37 18.23
N VAL A 180 13.28 -7.28 18.02
CA VAL A 180 12.12 -6.93 18.84
C VAL A 180 10.95 -7.86 18.54
N ASP A 181 10.64 -8.07 17.26
CA ASP A 181 9.59 -8.98 16.82
C ASP A 181 9.85 -10.40 17.35
N ARG A 182 11.11 -10.86 17.34
CA ARG A 182 11.50 -12.16 17.92
C ARG A 182 11.30 -12.23 19.43
N ARG A 183 11.66 -11.18 20.18
CA ARG A 183 11.51 -11.13 21.65
C ARG A 183 10.05 -11.05 22.09
N GLU A 184 9.22 -10.30 21.37
CA GLU A 184 7.78 -10.14 21.65
C GLU A 184 6.94 -11.29 21.09
N GLY A 185 7.54 -12.30 20.45
CA GLY A 185 6.83 -13.46 19.89
C GLY A 185 5.97 -13.13 18.66
N LEU A 186 6.28 -12.05 17.95
CA LEU A 186 5.58 -11.62 16.75
C LEU A 186 6.02 -12.45 15.52
N ARG A 187 5.04 -12.74 14.67
CA ARG A 187 5.20 -13.56 13.46
C ARG A 187 5.33 -12.67 12.24
N SER A 188 6.40 -12.87 11.48
CA SER A 188 6.64 -12.21 10.19
C SER A 188 7.51 -13.10 9.31
N MET A 189 7.60 -12.79 8.02
CA MET A 189 8.51 -13.50 7.11
C MET A 189 9.98 -13.35 7.54
N VAL A 190 10.32 -12.24 8.19
CA VAL A 190 11.67 -12.00 8.71
C VAL A 190 11.95 -12.88 9.93
N THR A 191 11.00 -13.03 10.85
CA THR A 191 11.19 -13.93 12.00
C THR A 191 11.18 -15.41 11.60
N LEU A 192 10.52 -15.77 10.50
CA LEU A 192 10.49 -17.12 9.95
C LEU A 192 11.78 -17.50 9.20
N LEU A 193 12.26 -16.62 8.30
CA LEU A 193 13.35 -16.93 7.36
C LEU A 193 14.72 -16.37 7.78
N GLY A 194 14.74 -15.54 8.83
CA GLY A 194 15.89 -14.69 9.16
C GLY A 194 16.13 -13.60 8.11
N ILE A 195 17.03 -12.65 8.43
CA ILE A 195 17.31 -11.51 7.55
C ILE A 195 17.78 -11.96 6.14
N PRO A 196 18.74 -12.89 5.98
CA PRO A 196 19.20 -13.28 4.65
C PRO A 196 18.09 -13.95 3.81
N GLY A 197 17.28 -14.81 4.41
CA GLY A 197 16.18 -15.49 3.74
C GLY A 197 15.07 -14.51 3.34
N ALA A 198 14.74 -13.57 4.22
CA ALA A 198 13.79 -12.49 3.98
C ALA A 198 14.21 -11.59 2.80
N LEU A 199 15.49 -11.20 2.73
CA LEU A 199 16.00 -10.40 1.62
C LEU A 199 15.99 -11.16 0.28
N ARG A 200 16.26 -12.48 0.26
CA ARG A 200 16.13 -13.31 -0.95
C ARG A 200 14.67 -13.43 -1.38
N LEU A 201 13.76 -13.63 -0.44
CA LEU A 201 12.33 -13.68 -0.73
C LEU A 201 11.85 -12.35 -1.32
N ALA A 202 12.28 -11.21 -0.74
CA ALA A 202 11.92 -9.90 -1.27
C ALA A 202 12.31 -9.72 -2.75
N VAL A 203 13.48 -10.22 -3.16
CA VAL A 203 13.90 -10.21 -4.58
C VAL A 203 12.92 -10.99 -5.45
N LEU A 204 12.57 -12.21 -5.03
CA LEU A 204 11.60 -13.04 -5.77
C LEU A 204 10.24 -12.34 -5.88
N LEU A 205 9.74 -11.77 -4.78
CA LEU A 205 8.47 -11.05 -4.76
C LEU A 205 8.51 -9.84 -5.71
N HIS A 206 9.58 -9.05 -5.71
CA HIS A 206 9.71 -7.92 -6.62
C HIS A 206 9.79 -8.34 -8.09
N LEU A 207 10.46 -9.44 -8.42
CA LEU A 207 10.45 -9.98 -9.78
C LEU A 207 9.05 -10.43 -10.21
N VAL A 208 8.33 -11.16 -9.33
CA VAL A 208 6.94 -11.58 -9.60
C VAL A 208 6.03 -10.36 -9.78
N ALA A 209 6.18 -9.33 -8.95
CA ALA A 209 5.42 -8.10 -9.08
C ALA A 209 5.71 -7.38 -10.40
N TRP A 210 6.97 -7.33 -10.83
CA TRP A 210 7.35 -6.73 -12.11
C TRP A 210 6.70 -7.47 -13.30
N PHE A 211 6.72 -8.80 -13.31
CA PHE A 211 5.98 -9.58 -14.32
C PHE A 211 4.46 -9.34 -14.22
N GLY A 212 3.94 -9.13 -13.02
CA GLY A 212 2.54 -8.73 -12.81
C GLY A 212 2.20 -7.37 -13.44
N LEU A 213 3.10 -6.39 -13.40
CA LEU A 213 2.93 -5.11 -14.09
C LEU A 213 2.96 -5.28 -15.62
N VAL A 214 3.87 -6.11 -16.14
CA VAL A 214 3.87 -6.47 -17.57
C VAL A 214 2.53 -7.11 -17.96
N ALA A 215 2.05 -8.09 -17.20
CA ALA A 215 0.76 -8.75 -17.42
C ALA A 215 -0.42 -7.77 -17.33
N PHE A 216 -0.37 -6.79 -16.42
CA PHE A 216 -1.37 -5.72 -16.36
C PHE A 216 -1.37 -4.90 -17.65
N GLY A 217 -0.20 -4.50 -18.17
CA GLY A 217 -0.09 -3.79 -19.44
C GLY A 217 -0.76 -4.52 -20.60
N TRP A 218 -0.54 -5.82 -20.70
CA TRP A 218 -1.21 -6.67 -21.70
C TRP A 218 -2.72 -6.75 -21.50
N ALA A 219 -3.17 -7.03 -20.28
CA ALA A 219 -4.60 -7.16 -19.95
C ALA A 219 -5.36 -5.83 -20.08
N ALA A 220 -4.65 -4.70 -19.94
CA ALA A 220 -5.18 -3.36 -20.13
C ALA A 220 -5.07 -2.89 -21.58
N HIS A 221 -4.42 -3.61 -22.51
CA HIS A 221 -4.14 -3.12 -23.86
C HIS A 221 -3.33 -1.80 -23.90
N LEU A 222 -2.33 -1.68 -23.02
CA LEU A 222 -1.42 -0.52 -23.03
C LEU A 222 -0.32 -0.69 -24.09
N GLY A 223 0.19 0.45 -24.56
CA GLY A 223 1.17 0.57 -25.62
C GLY A 223 2.63 0.63 -25.14
N VAL A 224 3.50 1.04 -26.07
CA VAL A 224 4.95 1.03 -25.89
C VAL A 224 5.42 1.97 -24.78
N VAL A 225 4.71 3.07 -24.52
CA VAL A 225 5.08 4.06 -23.50
C VAL A 225 4.94 3.44 -22.12
N TYR A 226 3.87 2.70 -21.87
CA TYR A 226 3.69 1.94 -20.62
C TYR A 226 4.76 0.88 -20.43
N PHE A 227 5.05 0.07 -21.46
CA PHE A 227 6.05 -0.99 -21.35
C PHE A 227 7.47 -0.45 -21.15
N ALA A 228 7.82 0.68 -21.77
CA ALA A 228 9.09 1.37 -21.52
C ALA A 228 9.20 1.84 -20.06
N ALA A 229 8.15 2.47 -19.52
CA ALA A 229 8.11 2.89 -18.11
C ALA A 229 8.21 1.68 -17.16
N THR A 230 7.53 0.57 -17.47
CA THR A 230 7.61 -0.68 -16.72
C THR A 230 9.03 -1.28 -16.75
N GLY A 231 9.75 -1.17 -17.87
CA GLY A 231 11.16 -1.52 -17.94
C GLY A 231 12.04 -0.70 -16.98
N LEU A 232 11.79 0.60 -16.88
CA LEU A 232 12.52 1.50 -15.98
C LEU A 232 12.28 1.22 -14.49
N ILE A 233 11.16 0.59 -14.11
CA ILE A 233 10.84 0.21 -12.72
C ILE A 233 11.88 -0.77 -12.13
N LEU A 234 12.59 -1.54 -12.96
CA LEU A 234 13.67 -2.42 -12.48
C LEU A 234 14.81 -1.65 -11.80
N ILE A 235 15.05 -0.40 -12.20
CA ILE A 235 16.13 0.44 -11.66
C ILE A 235 15.92 0.74 -10.17
N PRO A 236 14.81 1.37 -9.74
CA PRO A 236 14.56 1.60 -8.31
C PRO A 236 14.42 0.30 -7.52
N MET A 237 13.86 -0.77 -8.08
CA MET A 237 13.79 -2.08 -7.40
C MET A 237 15.19 -2.66 -7.13
N ALA A 238 16.10 -2.62 -8.12
CA ALA A 238 17.48 -3.05 -7.94
C ALA A 238 18.21 -2.18 -6.90
N TYR A 239 18.01 -0.87 -6.97
CA TYR A 239 18.56 0.08 -6.00
C TYR A 239 18.12 -0.22 -4.56
N GLU A 240 16.83 -0.54 -4.35
CA GLU A 240 16.29 -0.91 -3.05
C GLU A 240 17.03 -2.12 -2.46
N HIS A 241 17.25 -3.17 -3.27
CA HIS A 241 17.97 -4.37 -2.83
C HIS A 241 19.45 -4.12 -2.55
N ILE A 242 20.11 -3.25 -3.31
CA ILE A 242 21.51 -2.87 -3.07
C ILE A 242 21.63 -2.16 -1.72
N LEU A 243 20.73 -1.23 -1.41
CA LEU A 243 20.74 -0.51 -0.14
C LEU A 243 20.35 -1.41 1.03
N ALA A 244 19.36 -2.29 0.86
CA ALA A 244 18.92 -3.22 1.90
C ALA A 244 20.05 -4.12 2.41
N ARG A 245 20.99 -4.49 1.52
CA ARG A 245 22.18 -5.29 1.89
C ARG A 245 23.17 -4.55 2.78
N LYS A 246 23.15 -3.21 2.82
CA LYS A 246 24.02 -2.41 3.71
C LYS A 246 23.61 -2.57 5.18
N GLY A 247 22.38 -2.99 5.46
CA GLY A 247 21.89 -3.33 6.80
C GLY A 247 21.73 -2.15 7.78
N SER A 248 22.15 -0.93 7.44
CA SER A 248 21.91 0.23 8.30
C SER A 248 20.46 0.71 8.23
N VAL A 249 19.92 1.17 9.35
CA VAL A 249 18.53 1.65 9.46
C VAL A 249 18.26 2.78 8.46
N ASP A 250 19.21 3.69 8.30
CA ASP A 250 19.09 4.81 7.35
C ASP A 250 19.05 4.33 5.90
N ALA A 251 19.92 3.36 5.53
CA ALA A 251 19.89 2.78 4.20
C ALA A 251 18.57 2.06 3.92
N ILE A 252 18.01 1.34 4.90
CA ILE A 252 16.72 0.66 4.76
C ILE A 252 15.58 1.67 4.64
N ASN A 253 15.58 2.76 5.42
CA ASN A 253 14.56 3.81 5.30
C ASN A 253 14.61 4.52 3.95
N GLN A 254 15.82 4.79 3.45
CA GLN A 254 16.02 5.38 2.13
C GLN A 254 15.56 4.42 1.02
N ALA A 255 15.97 3.15 1.08
CA ALA A 255 15.53 2.10 0.18
C ALA A 255 14.01 2.01 0.13
N PHE A 256 13.38 1.88 1.30
CA PHE A 256 11.94 1.75 1.44
C PHE A 256 11.17 2.96 0.89
N PHE A 257 11.55 4.19 1.22
CA PHE A 257 10.74 5.35 0.85
C PHE A 257 11.02 5.83 -0.58
N GLN A 258 12.29 6.04 -0.93
CA GLN A 258 12.64 6.65 -2.21
C GLN A 258 12.43 5.70 -3.38
N ALA A 259 12.87 4.44 -3.27
CA ALA A 259 12.70 3.49 -4.36
C ALA A 259 11.22 3.25 -4.66
N ASN A 260 10.42 2.96 -3.64
CA ASN A 260 8.99 2.66 -3.83
C ASN A 260 8.18 3.88 -4.28
N ALA A 261 8.57 5.10 -3.91
CA ALA A 261 7.98 6.31 -4.47
C ALA A 261 8.27 6.45 -5.98
N ILE A 262 9.50 6.15 -6.41
CA ILE A 262 9.88 6.18 -7.83
C ILE A 262 9.14 5.08 -8.61
N VAL A 263 9.02 3.87 -8.06
CA VAL A 263 8.22 2.77 -8.66
C VAL A 263 6.79 3.24 -8.93
N GLY A 264 6.13 3.82 -7.92
CA GLY A 264 4.78 4.35 -8.07
C GLY A 264 4.70 5.47 -9.11
N ALA A 265 5.65 6.41 -9.09
CA ALA A 265 5.69 7.52 -10.05
C ALA A 265 5.87 7.03 -11.50
N LEU A 266 6.81 6.13 -11.76
CA LEU A 266 7.02 5.54 -13.09
C LEU A 266 5.77 4.78 -13.57
N PHE A 267 5.14 4.00 -12.68
CA PHE A 267 3.90 3.30 -13.01
C PHE A 267 2.79 4.26 -13.45
N VAL A 268 2.48 5.28 -12.64
CA VAL A 268 1.34 6.16 -12.93
C VAL A 268 1.64 7.09 -14.10
N LEU A 269 2.84 7.66 -14.19
CA LEU A 269 3.21 8.54 -15.30
C LEU A 269 3.26 7.76 -16.62
N GLY A 270 3.80 6.54 -16.61
CA GLY A 270 3.79 5.67 -17.79
C GLY A 270 2.39 5.31 -18.24
N THR A 271 1.51 4.94 -17.30
CA THR A 271 0.10 4.60 -17.58
C THR A 271 -0.68 5.80 -18.12
N LEU A 272 -0.51 6.98 -17.50
CA LEU A 272 -1.16 8.22 -17.93
C LEU A 272 -0.68 8.65 -19.31
N ALA A 273 0.63 8.69 -19.53
CA ALA A 273 1.20 9.13 -20.81
C ALA A 273 0.75 8.21 -21.96
N ASP A 274 0.77 6.90 -21.75
CA ASP A 274 0.34 5.93 -22.76
C ASP A 274 -1.15 6.11 -23.12
N ARG A 275 -2.02 6.31 -22.12
CA ARG A 275 -3.46 6.54 -22.30
C ARG A 275 -3.83 7.89 -22.91
N LEU A 276 -2.96 8.89 -22.79
CA LEU A 276 -3.19 10.21 -23.38
C LEU A 276 -2.72 10.31 -24.83
N ILE A 277 -1.88 9.37 -25.27
CA ILE A 277 -1.27 9.37 -26.60
C ILE A 277 -1.91 8.31 -27.51
N SER A 278 -2.46 7.24 -26.92
CA SER A 278 -3.19 6.17 -27.64
C SER A 278 -4.67 6.51 -27.81
#